data_AF-A0A1M7L9W0-F1
#
_entry.id   AF-A0A1M7L9W0-F1
#
_cell.length_a   1.000
_cell.length_b   1.000
_cell.length_c   1.000
_cell.angle_alpha   90.00
_cell.angle_beta   90.00
_cell.angle_gamma   90.00
#
_symmetry.space_group_name_H-M   'P 1'
#
loop_
_entity.id
_entity.type
_entity.pdbx_description
1 polymer ?
#
loop_
_entity_poly.entity_id
_entity_poly.type
_entity_poly.pdbx_seq_one_letter_code
_entity_poly.pdbx_strand_id
1 'polypeptide(L)'
;MPGLKYKNVQFSYSILIIFIITFLLVIYPFTDKTNLYFPALFLIIIFIIFHKLTITLNESKISAYFGFGFFKKEMSIQDIDIASIQMIKVNWLTGLGIRITNHGWLYNVNFGNAILLKSKDKTKTFFVGTADFENLKRVLIEEIHKEEML
;
A
#
# COMPACT_ATOMS: atom_id res chain seq x y z
N MET A 1 5.00 -1.98 18.81
CA MET A 1 3.52 -1.86 18.78
C MET A 1 2.98 -3.05 19.55
N PRO A 2 2.56 -2.89 20.82
CA PRO A 2 1.87 -3.97 21.53
C PRO A 2 0.57 -4.33 20.79
N GLY A 3 0.24 -5.62 20.70
CA GLY A 3 -1.00 -6.10 20.07
C GLY A 3 -0.98 -6.27 18.53
N LEU A 4 0.20 -6.35 17.88
CA LEU A 4 0.29 -6.62 16.42
C LEU A 4 -0.17 -8.06 16.10
N LYS A 5 -1.21 -8.21 15.28
CA LYS A 5 -1.79 -9.52 14.90
C LYS A 5 -1.39 -9.98 13.51
N TYR A 6 -1.20 -9.03 12.59
CA TYR A 6 -0.75 -9.32 11.24
C TYR A 6 0.21 -8.24 10.75
N LYS A 7 1.23 -8.67 9.99
CA LYS A 7 2.15 -7.79 9.29
C LYS A 7 2.60 -8.43 8.00
N ASN A 8 2.45 -7.71 6.91
CA ASN A 8 2.95 -8.11 5.59
C ASN A 8 3.68 -6.94 4.94
N VAL A 9 4.93 -7.18 4.54
CA VAL A 9 5.78 -6.21 3.83
C VAL A 9 5.91 -6.67 2.39
N GLN A 10 5.40 -5.85 1.47
CA GLN A 10 5.43 -6.13 0.04
C GLN A 10 6.42 -5.16 -0.62
N PHE A 11 7.45 -5.69 -1.28
CA PHE A 11 8.40 -4.90 -2.05
C PHE A 11 7.87 -4.65 -3.46
N SER A 12 8.17 -3.47 -4.00
CA SER A 12 7.85 -3.12 -5.38
C SER A 12 9.06 -3.31 -6.28
N TYR A 13 9.19 -4.51 -6.85
CA TYR A 13 10.26 -4.80 -7.83
C TYR A 13 10.10 -3.95 -9.10
N SER A 14 8.86 -3.65 -9.50
CA SER A 14 8.60 -2.80 -10.65
C SER A 14 9.14 -1.38 -10.46
N ILE A 15 9.02 -0.81 -9.25
CA ILE A 15 9.60 0.52 -8.94
C ILE A 15 11.12 0.47 -8.98
N LEU A 16 11.74 -0.61 -8.50
CA LEU A 16 13.19 -0.81 -8.62
C LEU A 16 13.64 -0.85 -10.09
N ILE A 17 12.92 -1.58 -10.95
CA ILE A 17 13.23 -1.67 -12.38
C ILE A 17 13.07 -0.30 -13.05
N ILE A 18 11.98 0.41 -12.80
CA ILE A 18 11.75 1.78 -13.33
C ILE A 18 12.85 2.71 -12.87
N PHE A 19 13.27 2.61 -11.60
CA PHE A 19 14.34 3.42 -11.05
C PHE A 19 15.68 3.16 -11.75
N ILE A 20 16.06 1.88 -11.95
CA ILE A 20 17.29 1.50 -12.66
C ILE A 20 17.27 2.01 -14.10
N ILE A 21 16.16 1.81 -14.82
CA ILE A 21 16.02 2.29 -16.20
C ILE A 21 16.12 3.82 -16.26
N THR A 22 15.41 4.53 -15.38
CA THR A 22 15.46 6.00 -15.33
C THR A 22 16.86 6.49 -14.98
N PHE A 23 17.54 5.83 -14.04
CA PHE A 23 18.93 6.14 -13.70
C PHE A 23 19.84 5.97 -14.92
N LEU A 24 19.74 4.86 -15.65
CA LEU A 24 20.53 4.63 -16.86
C LEU A 24 20.20 5.64 -17.98
N LEU A 25 18.95 6.01 -18.17
CA LEU A 25 18.57 6.94 -19.25
C LEU A 25 18.89 8.41 -18.93
N VAL A 26 18.78 8.82 -17.67
CA VAL A 26 18.93 10.22 -17.26
C VAL A 26 20.35 10.53 -16.82
N ILE A 27 21.06 9.59 -16.18
CA ILE A 27 22.33 9.88 -15.52
C ILE A 27 23.52 9.41 -16.35
N TYR A 28 23.45 8.25 -16.99
CA TYR A 28 24.56 7.70 -17.77
C TYR A 28 24.99 8.56 -18.97
N PRO A 29 24.08 9.15 -19.79
CA PRO A 29 24.51 9.87 -20.99
C PRO A 29 25.02 11.30 -20.73
N PHE A 30 24.83 11.85 -19.53
CA PHE A 30 25.28 13.21 -19.21
C PHE A 30 26.74 13.21 -18.77
N THR A 31 27.60 13.78 -19.61
CA THR A 31 29.05 13.93 -19.34
C THR A 31 29.34 15.03 -18.32
N ASP A 32 28.49 16.06 -18.25
CA ASP A 32 28.59 17.16 -17.29
C ASP A 32 27.72 16.88 -16.06
N LYS A 33 28.35 16.46 -14.97
CA LYS A 33 27.68 15.94 -13.76
C LYS A 33 27.10 17.02 -12.86
N THR A 34 27.41 18.29 -13.13
CA THR A 34 27.08 19.43 -12.25
C THR A 34 25.58 19.69 -12.12
N ASN A 35 24.79 19.41 -13.15
CA ASN A 35 23.32 19.59 -13.15
C ASN A 35 22.52 18.34 -12.75
N LEU A 36 23.20 17.25 -12.37
CA LEU A 36 22.58 15.93 -12.22
C LEU A 36 22.20 15.60 -10.77
N TYR A 37 22.72 16.35 -9.80
CA TYR A 37 22.50 16.10 -8.37
C TYR A 37 21.03 16.22 -7.98
N PHE A 38 20.35 17.27 -8.45
CA PHE A 38 18.95 17.50 -8.13
C PHE A 38 18.02 16.40 -8.64
N PRO A 39 18.02 16.03 -9.95
CA PRO A 39 17.17 14.94 -10.44
C PRO A 39 17.53 13.59 -9.83
N ALA A 40 18.82 13.30 -9.59
CA ALA A 40 19.23 12.05 -8.92
C ALA A 40 18.68 11.98 -7.50
N LEU A 41 18.84 13.04 -6.71
CA LEU A 41 18.32 13.12 -5.34
C LEU A 41 16.79 12.97 -5.32
N PHE A 42 16.09 13.64 -6.24
CA PHE A 42 14.64 13.55 -6.37
C PHE A 42 14.17 12.11 -6.66
N LEU A 43 14.83 11.41 -7.59
CA LEU A 43 14.52 10.01 -7.91
C LEU A 43 14.76 9.09 -6.71
N ILE A 44 15.86 9.29 -5.98
CA ILE A 44 16.19 8.51 -4.77
C ILE A 44 15.10 8.70 -3.71
N ILE A 45 14.63 9.93 -3.50
CA ILE A 45 13.54 10.21 -2.55
C ILE A 45 12.26 9.47 -2.95
N ILE A 46 11.86 9.53 -4.22
CA ILE A 46 10.68 8.80 -4.72
C ILE A 46 10.84 7.30 -4.49
N PHE A 47 12.01 6.74 -4.81
CA PHE A 47 12.29 5.33 -4.59
C PHE A 47 12.15 4.95 -3.11
N ILE A 48 12.79 5.70 -2.21
CA ILE A 48 12.73 5.46 -0.76
C ILE A 48 11.28 5.50 -0.24
N ILE A 49 10.45 6.38 -0.77
CA ILE A 49 9.04 6.46 -0.39
C ILE A 49 8.30 5.20 -0.88
N PHE A 50 8.40 4.85 -2.15
CA PHE A 50 7.49 3.85 -2.75
C PHE A 50 8.08 2.42 -2.89
N HIS A 51 9.34 2.17 -2.51
CA HIS A 51 9.99 0.85 -2.67
C HIS A 51 9.26 -0.31 -1.98
N LYS A 52 8.45 -0.03 -0.95
CA LYS A 52 7.66 -1.04 -0.24
C LYS A 52 6.34 -0.49 0.27
N LEU A 53 5.38 -1.40 0.45
CA LEU A 53 4.10 -1.18 1.09
C LEU A 53 3.97 -2.17 2.24
N THR A 54 3.76 -1.67 3.45
CA THR A 54 3.57 -2.49 4.64
C THR A 54 2.12 -2.41 5.07
N ILE A 55 1.50 -3.58 5.25
CA ILE A 55 0.16 -3.73 5.82
C ILE A 55 0.32 -4.28 7.24
N THR A 56 -0.32 -3.62 8.20
CA THR A 56 -0.35 -4.05 9.61
C THR A 56 -1.78 -4.08 10.11
N LEU A 57 -2.07 -5.04 10.98
CA LEU A 57 -3.32 -5.14 11.70
C LEU A 57 -2.99 -5.32 13.19
N ASN A 58 -3.61 -4.52 14.03
CA ASN A 58 -3.63 -4.71 15.47
C ASN A 58 -5.08 -4.81 15.96
N GLU A 59 -5.30 -4.85 17.27
CA GLU A 59 -6.63 -5.03 17.88
C GLU A 59 -7.60 -3.86 17.59
N SER A 60 -7.11 -2.67 17.23
CA SER A 60 -7.97 -1.49 17.04
C SER A 60 -8.09 -1.02 15.59
N LYS A 61 -7.11 -1.30 14.72
CA LYS A 61 -7.08 -0.78 13.35
C LYS A 61 -6.28 -1.62 12.38
N ILE A 62 -6.68 -1.52 11.12
CA ILE A 62 -5.88 -1.91 9.97
C ILE A 62 -5.17 -0.67 9.39
N SER A 63 -3.89 -0.82 9.04
CA SER A 63 -3.07 0.24 8.47
C SER A 63 -2.27 -0.27 7.27
N ALA A 64 -2.10 0.59 6.28
CA ALA A 64 -1.19 0.37 5.16
C ALA A 64 -0.33 1.61 4.93
N TYR A 65 0.96 1.44 4.69
CA TYR A 65 1.84 2.58 4.46
C TYR A 65 3.03 2.27 3.56
N PHE A 66 3.46 3.28 2.83
CA PHE A 66 4.63 3.22 1.97
C PHE A 66 5.93 3.55 2.73
N GLY A 67 7.01 2.85 2.40
CA GLY A 67 8.36 3.17 2.86
C GLY A 67 8.46 3.24 4.39
N PHE A 68 8.78 4.44 4.90
CA PHE A 68 8.92 4.75 6.32
C PHE A 68 7.63 5.19 7.02
N GLY A 69 6.49 5.23 6.33
CA GLY A 69 5.20 5.59 6.93
C GLY A 69 4.65 6.95 6.56
N PHE A 70 5.27 7.67 5.61
CA PHE A 70 4.82 9.01 5.18
C PHE A 70 3.43 9.00 4.57
N PHE A 71 3.17 8.07 3.65
CA PHE A 71 1.84 7.89 3.07
C PHE A 71 1.17 6.71 3.73
N LYS A 72 0.25 7.02 4.64
CA LYS A 72 -0.41 6.05 5.50
C LYS A 72 -1.92 6.12 5.33
N LYS A 73 -2.53 4.95 5.24
CA LYS A 73 -3.97 4.73 5.20
C LYS A 73 -4.36 3.87 6.38
N GLU A 74 -5.39 4.26 7.13
CA GLU A 74 -5.86 3.51 8.31
C GLU A 74 -7.39 3.43 8.33
N MET A 75 -7.90 2.38 8.98
CA MET A 75 -9.32 2.22 9.27
C MET A 75 -9.46 1.51 10.62
N SER A 76 -10.33 2.04 11.50
CA SER A 76 -10.66 1.40 12.77
C SER A 76 -11.38 0.09 12.54
N ILE A 77 -11.08 -0.96 13.31
CA ILE A 77 -11.76 -2.26 13.21
C ILE A 77 -13.26 -2.10 13.50
N GLN A 78 -13.61 -1.31 14.50
CA GLN A 78 -14.99 -1.02 14.89
C GLN A 78 -15.81 -0.36 13.76
N ASP A 79 -15.13 0.40 12.89
CA ASP A 79 -15.76 1.13 11.79
C ASP A 79 -16.03 0.22 10.57
N ILE A 80 -15.42 -0.98 10.48
CA ILE A 80 -15.46 -1.81 9.26
C ILE A 80 -16.84 -2.43 9.06
N ASP A 81 -17.38 -2.29 7.85
CA ASP A 81 -18.51 -3.09 7.38
C ASP A 81 -18.00 -4.46 6.90
N ILE A 82 -18.29 -5.52 7.66
CA ILE A 82 -17.87 -6.90 7.36
C ILE A 82 -18.37 -7.35 5.98
N ALA A 83 -19.58 -6.95 5.58
CA ALA A 83 -20.15 -7.32 4.28
C ALA A 83 -19.43 -6.63 3.10
N SER A 84 -18.65 -5.58 3.37
CA SER A 84 -17.90 -4.85 2.36
C SER A 84 -16.54 -5.48 1.99
N ILE A 85 -16.09 -6.51 2.72
CA ILE A 85 -14.78 -7.13 2.50
C ILE A 85 -14.75 -7.84 1.14
N GLN A 86 -14.02 -7.25 0.20
CA GLN A 86 -13.97 -7.73 -1.18
C GLN A 86 -12.54 -7.87 -1.71
N MET A 87 -12.29 -8.93 -2.47
CA MET A 87 -11.09 -9.05 -3.30
C MET A 87 -11.34 -8.36 -4.64
N ILE A 88 -10.53 -7.37 -4.97
CA ILE A 88 -10.57 -6.71 -6.28
C ILE A 88 -9.28 -7.03 -7.03
N LYS A 89 -9.39 -7.46 -8.29
CA LYS A 89 -8.21 -7.64 -9.15
C LYS A 89 -7.72 -6.28 -9.65
N VAL A 90 -6.45 -5.99 -9.39
CA VAL A 90 -5.72 -4.82 -9.87
C VAL A 90 -4.90 -5.23 -11.09
N ASN A 91 -5.25 -4.63 -12.23
CA ASN A 91 -4.52 -4.84 -13.47
C ASN A 91 -3.30 -3.90 -13.58
N TRP A 92 -2.46 -4.14 -14.58
CA TRP A 92 -1.25 -3.35 -14.79
C TRP A 92 -1.52 -1.88 -15.14
N LEU A 93 -2.66 -1.60 -15.78
CA LEU A 93 -3.10 -0.24 -16.15
C LEU A 93 -3.46 0.63 -14.95
N THR A 94 -3.88 0.01 -13.83
CA THR A 94 -4.20 0.76 -12.60
C THR A 94 -2.93 1.39 -12.00
N GLY A 95 -1.76 0.82 -12.30
CA GLY A 95 -0.46 1.35 -11.93
C GLY A 95 -0.01 1.01 -10.52
N LEU A 96 1.07 1.69 -10.11
CA LEU A 96 1.78 1.52 -8.84
C LEU A 96 1.74 2.81 -8.02
N GLY A 97 1.89 2.68 -6.71
CA GLY A 97 1.83 3.79 -5.75
C GLY A 97 0.41 4.10 -5.29
N ILE A 98 0.08 5.39 -5.23
CA ILE A 98 -1.20 5.92 -4.76
C ILE A 98 -2.03 6.33 -5.98
N ARG A 99 -3.19 5.73 -6.18
CA ARG A 99 -3.99 5.90 -7.42
C ARG A 99 -5.46 6.14 -7.10
N ILE A 100 -6.07 7.13 -7.74
CA ILE A 100 -7.52 7.35 -7.66
C ILE A 100 -8.22 6.34 -8.58
N THR A 101 -9.21 5.64 -8.04
CA THR A 101 -10.03 4.66 -8.76
C THR A 101 -11.51 4.92 -8.47
N ASN A 102 -12.41 4.20 -9.15
CA ASN A 102 -13.84 4.25 -8.86
C ASN A 102 -14.19 3.75 -7.44
N HIS A 103 -13.26 3.04 -6.77
CA HIS A 103 -13.37 2.61 -5.38
C HIS A 103 -12.61 3.54 -4.41
N GLY A 104 -12.16 4.71 -4.88
CA GLY A 104 -11.32 5.64 -4.12
C GLY A 104 -9.83 5.33 -4.27
N TRP A 105 -9.04 5.77 -3.29
CA TRP A 105 -7.59 5.73 -3.35
C TRP A 105 -7.03 4.32 -3.13
N LEU A 106 -6.45 3.72 -4.17
CA LEU A 106 -5.72 2.46 -4.11
C LEU A 106 -4.26 2.69 -3.71
N TYR A 107 -3.78 1.93 -2.74
CA TYR A 107 -2.37 1.88 -2.35
C TYR A 107 -1.80 0.55 -2.84
N ASN A 108 -0.86 0.57 -3.79
CA ASN A 108 -0.40 -0.64 -4.43
C ASN A 108 1.10 -0.63 -4.78
N VAL A 109 1.74 -1.79 -4.70
CA VAL A 109 3.15 -2.01 -5.11
C VAL A 109 3.32 -3.13 -6.13
N ASN A 110 2.31 -3.96 -6.35
CA ASN A 110 2.35 -5.13 -7.22
C ASN A 110 1.01 -5.32 -7.95
N PHE A 111 1.04 -5.94 -9.13
CA PHE A 111 -0.21 -6.34 -9.80
C PHE A 111 -0.82 -7.56 -9.13
N GLY A 112 -2.12 -7.80 -9.32
CA GLY A 112 -2.79 -8.98 -8.76
C GLY A 112 -4.02 -8.62 -7.95
N ASN A 113 -4.02 -8.91 -6.65
CA ASN A 113 -5.19 -8.75 -5.80
C ASN A 113 -5.07 -7.53 -4.87
N ALA A 114 -6.21 -6.98 -4.48
CA ALA A 114 -6.33 -5.94 -3.48
C ALA A 114 -7.51 -6.23 -2.56
N ILE A 115 -7.39 -5.82 -1.31
CA ILE A 115 -8.49 -5.82 -0.34
C ILE A 115 -9.20 -4.47 -0.40
N LEU A 116 -10.51 -4.50 -0.56
CA LEU A 116 -11.40 -3.36 -0.45
C LEU A 116 -12.25 -3.52 0.81
N LEU A 117 -12.23 -2.50 1.68
CA LEU A 117 -13.05 -2.38 2.87
C LEU A 117 -13.75 -1.01 2.85
N LYS A 118 -14.99 -0.96 3.30
CA LYS A 118 -15.73 0.28 3.53
C LYS A 118 -16.08 0.40 5.01
N SER A 119 -16.19 1.63 5.49
CA SER A 119 -16.74 1.87 6.82
C SER A 119 -18.26 1.67 6.82
N LYS A 120 -18.84 1.37 8.00
CA LYS A 120 -20.28 1.20 8.23
C LYS A 120 -21.11 2.40 7.76
N ASP A 121 -20.57 3.61 7.94
CA ASP A 121 -21.17 4.88 7.47
C ASP A 121 -20.89 5.19 5.99
N LYS A 122 -20.12 4.34 5.30
CA LYS A 122 -19.72 4.45 3.89
C LYS A 122 -18.89 5.70 3.54
N THR A 123 -18.34 6.41 4.53
CA THR A 123 -17.53 7.63 4.30
C THR A 123 -16.06 7.33 4.05
N LYS A 124 -15.54 6.22 4.58
CA LYS A 124 -14.14 5.81 4.46
C LYS A 124 -14.03 4.55 3.61
N THR A 125 -12.92 4.45 2.88
CA THR A 125 -12.59 3.26 2.10
C THR A 125 -11.13 2.90 2.31
N PHE A 126 -10.84 1.67 2.71
CA PHE A 126 -9.50 1.10 2.76
C PHE A 126 -9.32 0.20 1.54
N PHE A 127 -8.44 0.59 0.62
CA PHE A 127 -8.26 -0.10 -0.65
C PHE A 127 -6.77 -0.28 -0.93
N VAL A 128 -6.28 -1.51 -0.78
CA VAL A 128 -4.84 -1.78 -0.68
C VAL A 128 -4.49 -3.09 -1.39
N GLY A 129 -3.48 -3.05 -2.26
CA GLY A 129 -2.92 -4.23 -2.93
C GLY A 129 -2.31 -5.21 -1.94
N THR A 130 -2.65 -6.49 -2.07
CA THR A 130 -2.11 -7.57 -1.25
C THR A 130 -2.12 -8.89 -2.01
N ALA A 131 -0.98 -9.57 -2.06
CA ALA A 131 -0.89 -10.95 -2.54
C ALA A 131 -1.45 -11.95 -1.51
N ASP A 132 -1.48 -11.57 -0.22
CA ASP A 132 -1.89 -12.41 0.90
C ASP A 132 -3.33 -12.09 1.35
N PHE A 133 -4.24 -11.98 0.39
CA PHE A 133 -5.62 -11.57 0.65
C PHE A 133 -6.34 -12.50 1.63
N GLU A 134 -6.27 -13.82 1.41
CA GLU A 134 -7.03 -14.79 2.21
C GLU A 134 -6.60 -14.79 3.69
N ASN A 135 -5.30 -14.74 3.94
CA ASN A 135 -4.78 -14.67 5.30
C ASN A 135 -5.12 -13.34 5.98
N LEU A 136 -4.96 -12.21 5.27
CA LEU A 136 -5.35 -10.90 5.79
C LEU A 136 -6.85 -10.85 6.12
N LYS A 137 -7.70 -11.35 5.23
CA LYS A 137 -9.15 -11.44 5.44
C LYS A 137 -9.48 -12.29 6.67
N ARG A 138 -8.84 -13.45 6.81
CA ARG A 138 -9.06 -14.34 7.96
C ARG A 138 -8.74 -13.65 9.28
N VAL A 139 -7.54 -13.08 9.41
CA VAL A 139 -7.13 -12.39 10.66
C VAL A 139 -8.01 -11.16 10.92
N LEU A 140 -8.40 -10.42 9.87
CA LEU A 140 -9.29 -9.28 10.01
C LEU A 140 -10.66 -9.68 10.58
N ILE A 141 -11.25 -10.75 10.06
CA ILE A 141 -12.55 -11.25 10.54
C ILE A 141 -12.45 -11.75 11.98
N GLU A 142 -11.37 -12.46 12.34
CA GLU A 142 -11.12 -12.92 13.71
C GLU A 142 -11.08 -11.75 14.70
N GLU A 143 -10.42 -10.64 14.34
CA GLU A 143 -10.33 -9.47 15.22
C GLU A 143 -11.66 -8.68 15.28
N ILE A 144 -12.42 -8.59 14.18
CA ILE A 144 -13.74 -7.94 14.22
C ILE A 144 -14.70 -8.69 15.16
N HIS A 145 -14.74 -10.03 15.11
CA HIS A 145 -15.62 -10.81 15.98
C HIS A 145 -15.25 -10.70 17.47
N LYS A 146 -13.95 -10.57 17.79
CA LYS A 146 -13.51 -10.34 19.17
C LYS A 146 -13.98 -8.98 19.70
N GLU A 147 -13.91 -7.96 18.85
CA GLU A 147 -14.34 -6.60 19.18
C GLU A 147 -15.86 -6.52 19.43
N GLU A 148 -16.67 -7.31 18.73
CA GLU A 148 -18.14 -7.36 18.94
C GLU A 148 -18.56 -8.10 20.22
N MET A 149 -17.67 -8.88 20.83
CA MET A 149 -17.91 -9.65 22.06
C MET A 149 -17.48 -8.91 23.34
N LEU A 150 -16.87 -7.72 23.20
CA LEU A 150 -16.43 -6.83 24.27
C LEU A 150 -17.45 -5.71 24.51
#